data_AF-A0A1I0YL51-F1
#
_entry.id   AF-A0A1I0YL51-F1
#
_cell.length_a   1.000
_cell.length_b   1.000
_cell.length_c   1.000
_cell.angle_alpha   90.00
_cell.angle_beta   90.00
_cell.angle_gamma   90.00
#
_symmetry.space_group_name_H-M   'P 1'
#
loop_
_entity.id
_entity.type
_entity.pdbx_description
1 polymer ?
#
loop_
_entity_poly.entity_id
_entity_poly.type
_entity_poly.pdbx_seq_one_letter_code
_entity_poly.pdbx_strand_id
1 'polypeptide(L)'
;MLRSYLLSIWLKCTSLVDWDERLKSDESLAILSGFSPDHTPSYGAFYDFFHRLWPGCNNFLPHLRYRRKKPPKGKGNGEKSPSFDKDHAATIIKYFEGHGAGGILKIKLFIIGEIFSRIFLAGSIRKGLLNTKNMVLAGDGTPVVVSNRERSHSICDCHKQSIDKCCHKRWFSQPDANWGWDSSRNFFYYGYTLYLFTDANSGLPVFPILERASRHDLPSMLHGLACLKAFLADWNISALILDSAHDAAAVYKMCSKNSLTPFIDLNPRGTKSAEDKGYTIGNDGVPICPLGLPMKPNGTDKKRHRAKYICPKTKYAERLCMCDNRCTKSTYGRVVNISLKDDPRLFCDPPRGSTQWKQVYNKRTSAERANKRIKSTGYWKKGTIGLL
;
A
#
# COMPACT_ATOMS: atom_id res chain seq x y z
N MET A 1 8.84 14.44 25.30
CA MET A 1 9.55 13.52 24.39
C MET A 1 9.01 13.53 22.96
N LEU A 2 7.83 12.96 22.65
CA LEU A 2 7.34 12.88 21.26
C LEU A 2 7.29 14.23 20.54
N ARG A 3 6.76 15.26 21.20
CA ARG A 3 6.72 16.64 20.69
C ARG A 3 8.11 17.14 20.29
N SER A 4 9.11 16.95 21.16
CA SER A 4 10.50 17.31 20.90
C SER A 4 11.09 16.54 19.71
N TYR A 5 10.85 15.24 19.62
CA TYR A 5 11.34 14.44 18.49
C TYR A 5 10.69 14.85 17.16
N LEU A 6 9.39 15.15 17.15
CA LEU A 6 8.73 15.68 15.95
C LEU A 6 9.30 17.04 15.55
N LEU A 7 9.64 17.90 16.51
CA LEU A 7 10.30 19.17 16.26
C LEU A 7 11.72 18.98 15.71
N SER A 8 12.48 18.01 16.23
CA SER A 8 13.82 17.69 15.71
C SER A 8 13.75 17.24 14.24
N ILE A 9 12.77 16.39 13.92
CA ILE A 9 12.50 15.94 12.55
C ILE A 9 12.09 17.14 11.67
N TRP A 10 11.22 18.01 12.15
CA TRP A 10 10.78 19.21 11.43
C TRP A 10 11.96 20.15 11.09
N LEU A 11 12.87 20.31 12.05
CA LEU A 11 14.11 21.08 11.90
C LEU A 11 15.23 20.30 11.17
N LYS A 12 14.94 19.10 10.69
CA LYS A 12 15.87 18.22 9.96
C LYS A 12 17.14 17.88 10.74
N CYS A 13 17.03 17.75 12.05
CA CYS A 13 18.13 17.26 12.89
C CYS A 13 18.30 15.75 12.65
N THR A 14 19.49 15.33 12.21
CA THR A 14 19.77 13.93 11.85
C THR A 14 20.46 13.13 12.95
N SER A 15 20.71 13.75 14.10
CA SER A 15 21.43 13.19 15.24
C SER A 15 20.69 13.58 16.53
N LEU A 16 20.53 12.63 17.43
CA LEU A 16 19.96 12.91 18.76
C LEU A 16 20.98 13.58 19.68
N VAL A 17 22.27 13.39 19.42
CA VAL A 17 23.35 14.07 20.15
C VAL A 17 23.28 15.56 19.84
N ASP A 18 23.24 15.91 18.55
CA ASP A 18 23.10 17.29 18.10
C ASP A 18 21.76 17.89 18.58
N TRP A 19 20.69 17.09 18.63
CA TRP A 19 19.39 17.56 19.13
C TRP A 19 19.42 17.88 20.62
N ASP A 20 20.05 17.02 21.43
CA ASP A 20 20.27 17.25 22.86
C ASP A 20 21.07 18.55 23.09
N GLU A 21 22.17 18.75 22.37
CA GLU A 21 22.96 19.99 22.44
C GLU A 21 22.15 21.23 22.06
N ARG A 22 21.31 21.13 21.02
CA ARG A 22 20.42 22.24 20.60
C ARG A 22 19.35 22.55 21.65
N LEU A 23 18.79 21.54 22.32
CA LEU A 23 17.84 21.77 23.41
C LEU A 23 18.50 22.50 24.58
N LYS A 24 19.75 22.16 24.92
CA LYS A 24 20.52 22.80 26.00
C LYS A 24 20.96 24.22 25.68
N SER A 25 21.17 24.54 24.41
CA SER A 25 21.71 25.84 23.98
C SER A 25 20.65 26.86 23.56
N ASP A 26 19.42 26.42 23.28
CA ASP A 26 18.33 27.28 22.82
C ASP A 26 17.08 27.09 23.69
N GLU A 27 16.83 28.06 24.57
CA GLU A 27 15.69 28.08 25.47
C GLU A 27 14.35 28.00 24.71
N SER A 28 14.26 28.59 23.52
CA SER A 28 13.06 28.54 22.70
C SER A 28 12.80 27.13 22.19
N LEU A 29 13.85 26.39 21.80
CA LEU A 29 13.72 24.98 21.39
C LEU A 29 13.36 24.07 22.57
N ALA A 30 13.87 24.34 23.78
CA ALA A 30 13.48 23.64 24.99
C ALA A 30 11.97 23.83 25.30
N ILE A 31 11.51 25.08 25.31
CA ILE A 31 10.10 25.44 25.55
C ILE A 31 9.19 24.86 24.47
N LEU A 32 9.56 25.02 23.19
CA LEU A 32 8.79 24.46 22.07
C LEU A 32 8.78 22.92 22.06
N SER A 33 9.77 22.29 22.68
CA SER A 33 9.83 20.83 22.89
C SER A 33 9.00 20.35 24.09
N GLY A 34 8.54 21.27 24.93
CA GLY A 34 7.78 21.00 26.16
C GLY A 34 8.66 20.70 27.37
N PHE A 35 9.85 21.28 27.45
CA PHE A 35 10.78 21.17 28.57
C PHE A 35 11.06 22.54 29.18
N SER A 36 11.51 22.55 30.44
CA SER A 36 12.07 23.75 31.05
C SER A 36 13.49 23.97 30.51
N PRO A 37 13.94 25.22 30.25
CA PRO A 37 15.28 25.48 29.71
C PRO A 37 16.43 24.92 30.55
N ASP A 38 16.26 24.87 31.87
CA ASP A 38 17.21 24.30 32.84
C ASP A 38 17.13 22.76 32.95
N HIS A 39 16.11 22.14 32.34
CA HIS A 39 15.84 20.71 32.47
C HIS A 39 15.43 20.07 31.14
N THR A 40 16.41 19.88 30.25
CA THR A 40 16.23 19.20 28.95
C THR A 40 16.71 17.75 28.99
N PRO A 41 16.06 16.84 28.24
CA PRO A 41 16.48 15.43 28.20
C PRO A 41 17.83 15.25 27.49
N SER A 42 18.62 14.28 27.94
CA SER A 42 19.80 13.81 27.20
C SER A 42 19.40 13.00 25.97
N TYR A 43 20.33 12.81 25.02
CA TYR A 43 20.12 11.91 23.89
C TYR A 43 19.75 10.48 24.33
N GLY A 44 20.25 10.00 25.47
CA GLY A 44 19.92 8.70 26.05
C GLY A 44 18.44 8.56 26.40
N ALA A 45 17.83 9.62 26.94
CA ALA A 45 16.40 9.63 27.26
C ALA A 45 15.52 9.48 26.01
N PHE A 46 15.98 9.92 24.83
CA PHE A 46 15.28 9.67 23.57
C PHE A 46 15.32 8.20 23.16
N TYR A 47 16.45 7.51 23.33
CA TYR A 47 16.53 6.06 23.08
C TYR A 47 15.64 5.28 24.05
N ASP A 48 15.63 5.63 25.33
CA ASP A 48 14.71 5.05 26.31
C ASP A 48 13.25 5.27 25.92
N PHE A 49 12.93 6.47 25.42
CA PHE A 49 11.61 6.77 24.91
C PHE A 49 11.24 5.89 23.71
N PHE A 50 12.13 5.69 22.74
CA PHE A 50 11.88 4.80 21.60
C PHE A 50 11.72 3.34 22.00
N HIS A 51 12.53 2.85 22.93
CA HIS A 51 12.37 1.50 23.49
C HIS A 51 11.00 1.32 24.15
N ARG A 52 10.49 2.34 24.86
CA ARG A 52 9.14 2.28 25.45
C ARG A 52 8.02 2.41 24.41
N LEU A 53 8.26 3.04 23.25
CA LEU A 53 7.29 3.10 22.16
C LEU A 53 7.10 1.74 21.47
N TRP A 54 8.11 0.89 21.49
CA TRP A 54 8.10 -0.41 20.84
C TRP A 54 8.17 -1.54 21.88
N PRO A 55 7.03 -2.09 22.33
CA PRO A 55 7.00 -3.17 23.31
C PRO A 55 7.44 -4.53 22.73
N GLY A 56 7.83 -4.58 21.45
CA GLY A 56 8.34 -5.78 20.79
C GLY A 56 9.84 -6.00 21.02
N CYS A 57 10.38 -7.06 20.40
CA CYS A 57 11.83 -7.27 20.35
C CYS A 57 12.52 -6.18 19.50
N ASN A 58 13.76 -5.82 19.85
CA ASN A 58 14.52 -4.75 19.20
C ASN A 58 14.61 -4.93 17.66
N ASN A 59 14.81 -6.16 17.18
CA ASN A 59 14.82 -6.48 15.76
C ASN A 59 14.01 -7.76 15.50
N PHE A 60 13.39 -7.87 14.33
CA PHE A 60 12.75 -9.10 13.87
C PHE A 60 13.76 -10.14 13.40
N LEU A 61 14.94 -9.71 12.97
CA LEU A 61 16.02 -10.54 12.49
C LEU A 61 17.29 -10.36 13.32
N PRO A 62 18.10 -11.43 13.48
CA PRO A 62 19.37 -11.33 14.19
C PRO A 62 20.36 -10.46 13.41
N HIS A 63 21.19 -9.71 14.15
CA HIS A 63 22.33 -8.97 13.59
C HIS A 63 23.29 -9.89 12.84
N LEU A 64 23.52 -11.10 13.35
CA LEU A 64 24.39 -12.09 12.71
C LEU A 64 23.59 -12.97 11.75
N ARG A 65 23.76 -12.75 10.43
CA ARG A 65 23.06 -13.54 9.40
C ARG A 65 23.83 -13.66 8.09
N TYR A 66 23.34 -14.48 7.17
CA TYR A 66 23.83 -14.50 5.79
C TYR A 66 23.30 -13.30 5.00
N ARG A 67 24.07 -12.88 3.97
CA ARG A 67 23.62 -11.87 3.01
C ARG A 67 22.36 -12.37 2.28
N ARG A 68 21.37 -11.49 2.13
CA ARG A 68 20.17 -11.80 1.35
C ARG A 68 20.40 -11.44 -0.10
N LYS A 69 19.93 -12.31 -1.00
CA LYS A 69 19.91 -11.99 -2.43
C LYS A 69 18.96 -10.82 -2.68
N LYS A 70 19.32 -9.99 -3.66
CA LYS A 70 18.41 -8.95 -4.16
C LYS A 70 17.17 -9.62 -4.78
N PRO A 71 15.98 -9.01 -4.70
CA PRO A 71 14.84 -9.48 -5.46
C PRO A 71 15.15 -9.41 -6.96
N PRO A 72 14.50 -10.24 -7.79
CA PRO A 72 14.72 -10.20 -9.23
C PRO A 72 14.26 -8.85 -9.82
N LYS A 73 14.95 -8.39 -10.88
CA LYS A 73 14.52 -7.23 -11.68
C LYS A 73 13.32 -7.62 -12.55
N GLY A 74 12.47 -6.65 -12.90
CA GLY A 74 11.51 -6.80 -14.00
C GLY A 74 12.20 -7.15 -15.33
N LYS A 75 11.51 -7.84 -16.24
CA LYS A 75 12.11 -8.30 -17.51
C LYS A 75 12.32 -7.13 -18.49
N GLY A 76 11.47 -6.10 -18.43
CA GLY A 76 11.57 -4.85 -19.18
C GLY A 76 11.87 -3.63 -18.31
N ASN A 77 12.20 -2.50 -18.96
CA ASN A 77 12.31 -1.21 -18.29
C ASN A 77 10.96 -0.78 -17.72
N GLY A 78 10.96 -0.30 -16.48
CA GLY A 78 9.73 0.09 -15.78
C GLY A 78 8.94 -1.08 -15.18
N GLU A 79 9.32 -2.34 -15.45
CA GLU A 79 8.59 -3.49 -14.94
C GLU A 79 8.85 -3.75 -13.45
N LYS A 80 7.77 -4.05 -12.73
CA LYS A 80 7.84 -4.53 -11.34
C LYS A 80 8.62 -5.86 -11.30
N SER A 81 9.21 -6.15 -10.15
CA SER A 81 9.86 -7.44 -9.89
C SER A 81 8.87 -8.58 -10.17
N PRO A 82 9.29 -9.71 -10.79
CA PRO A 82 8.45 -10.86 -11.09
C PRO A 82 7.50 -11.15 -9.93
N SER A 83 6.22 -11.18 -10.25
CA SER A 83 5.16 -11.04 -9.25
C SER A 83 5.21 -12.17 -8.23
N PHE A 84 4.95 -11.80 -6.99
CA PHE A 84 4.33 -12.66 -6.01
C PHE A 84 3.18 -13.42 -6.66
N ASP A 85 3.20 -14.75 -6.55
CA ASP A 85 2.14 -15.60 -7.08
C ASP A 85 0.80 -15.18 -6.45
N LYS A 86 -0.18 -14.83 -7.29
CA LYS A 86 -1.47 -14.32 -6.84
C LYS A 86 -2.27 -15.38 -6.07
N ASP A 87 -1.94 -16.66 -6.24
CA ASP A 87 -2.51 -17.75 -5.46
C ASP A 87 -2.14 -17.65 -3.97
N HIS A 88 -1.01 -17.01 -3.64
CA HIS A 88 -0.65 -16.75 -2.24
C HIS A 88 -1.49 -15.66 -1.57
N ALA A 89 -2.20 -14.81 -2.32
CA ALA A 89 -3.09 -13.80 -1.73
C ALA A 89 -4.18 -14.47 -0.87
N ALA A 90 -4.74 -15.59 -1.36
CA ALA A 90 -5.72 -16.37 -0.61
C ALA A 90 -5.11 -16.93 0.69
N THR A 91 -3.88 -17.42 0.65
CA THR A 91 -3.15 -17.92 1.83
C THR A 91 -2.93 -16.82 2.86
N ILE A 92 -2.51 -15.63 2.43
CA ILE A 92 -2.31 -14.48 3.34
C ILE A 92 -3.63 -14.05 3.97
N ILE A 93 -4.70 -13.95 3.16
CA ILE A 93 -6.03 -13.60 3.66
C ILE A 93 -6.48 -14.63 4.72
N LYS A 94 -6.36 -15.93 4.42
CA LYS A 94 -6.70 -17.01 5.35
C LYS A 94 -5.88 -16.93 6.64
N TYR A 95 -4.59 -16.60 6.54
CA TYR A 95 -3.73 -16.41 7.70
C TYR A 95 -4.28 -15.29 8.61
N PHE A 96 -4.58 -14.12 8.06
CA PHE A 96 -5.10 -13.00 8.86
C PHE A 96 -6.51 -13.22 9.41
N GLU A 97 -7.39 -13.89 8.65
CA GLU A 97 -8.74 -14.23 9.12
C GLU A 97 -8.73 -15.29 10.23
N GLY A 98 -7.86 -16.31 10.15
CA GLY A 98 -7.89 -17.47 11.05
C GLY A 98 -7.10 -17.31 12.35
N HIS A 99 -6.07 -16.46 12.39
CA HIS A 99 -5.09 -16.48 13.51
C HIS A 99 -5.25 -15.34 14.51
N GLY A 100 -6.29 -14.50 14.39
CA GLY A 100 -6.35 -13.25 15.14
C GLY A 100 -5.07 -12.41 14.95
N ALA A 101 -4.38 -12.59 13.82
CA ALA A 101 -3.04 -12.03 13.61
C ALA A 101 -3.06 -10.49 13.64
N GLY A 102 -4.18 -9.88 13.21
CA GLY A 102 -4.43 -8.45 13.43
C GLY A 102 -4.39 -8.06 14.91
N GLY A 103 -4.83 -8.92 15.83
CA GLY A 103 -4.73 -8.75 17.28
C GLY A 103 -3.31 -8.93 17.83
N ILE A 104 -2.55 -9.92 17.35
CA ILE A 104 -1.13 -10.08 17.73
C ILE A 104 -0.31 -8.85 17.29
N LEU A 105 -0.58 -8.36 16.09
CA LEU A 105 0.04 -7.14 15.56
C LEU A 105 -0.46 -5.90 16.30
N LYS A 106 -1.73 -5.88 16.72
CA LYS A 106 -2.27 -4.84 17.60
C LYS A 106 -1.48 -4.75 18.89
N ILE A 107 -1.11 -5.87 19.52
CA ILE A 107 -0.29 -5.87 20.74
C ILE A 107 1.09 -5.24 20.49
N LYS A 108 1.78 -5.64 19.41
CA LYS A 108 3.12 -5.11 19.10
C LYS A 108 3.11 -3.63 18.71
N LEU A 109 2.09 -3.20 17.99
CA LEU A 109 1.95 -1.83 17.50
C LEU A 109 1.10 -0.96 18.44
N PHE A 110 0.67 -1.47 19.59
CA PHE A 110 -0.39 -0.84 20.38
C PHE A 110 -0.08 0.61 20.75
N ILE A 111 1.11 0.85 21.30
CA ILE A 111 1.52 2.18 21.77
C ILE A 111 1.60 3.17 20.60
N ILE A 112 2.26 2.77 19.50
CA ILE A 112 2.38 3.60 18.30
C ILE A 112 1.01 3.86 17.67
N GLY A 113 0.16 2.83 17.60
CA GLY A 113 -1.20 2.94 17.07
C GLY A 113 -2.09 3.86 17.89
N GLU A 114 -2.02 3.79 19.22
CA GLU A 114 -2.74 4.68 20.14
C GLU A 114 -2.29 6.13 19.99
N ILE A 115 -0.97 6.36 19.96
CA ILE A 115 -0.40 7.68 19.70
C ILE A 115 -0.88 8.21 18.35
N PHE A 116 -0.83 7.37 17.31
CA PHE A 116 -1.23 7.76 15.98
C PHE A 116 -2.71 8.14 15.91
N SER A 117 -3.57 7.32 16.53
CA SER A 117 -5.01 7.55 16.64
C SER A 117 -5.32 8.85 17.38
N ARG A 118 -4.72 9.07 18.55
CA ARG A 118 -5.02 10.22 19.41
C ARG A 118 -4.48 11.54 18.84
N ILE A 119 -3.26 11.52 18.30
CA ILE A 119 -2.58 12.75 17.88
C ILE A 119 -2.93 13.13 16.44
N PHE A 120 -2.95 12.16 15.51
CA PHE A 120 -3.11 12.47 14.09
C PHE A 120 -4.55 12.25 13.60
N LEU A 121 -5.19 11.14 14.00
CA LEU A 121 -6.55 10.84 13.52
C LEU A 121 -7.63 11.63 14.26
N ALA A 122 -7.60 11.68 15.60
CA ALA A 122 -8.66 12.27 16.39
C ALA A 122 -8.87 13.78 16.09
N GLY A 123 -7.78 14.52 15.85
CA GLY A 123 -7.88 15.91 15.42
C GLY A 123 -8.56 16.07 14.06
N SER A 124 -8.27 15.17 13.13
CA SER A 124 -8.88 15.16 11.79
C SER A 124 -10.37 14.80 11.85
N ILE A 125 -10.74 13.85 12.71
CA ILE A 125 -12.14 13.45 12.96
C ILE A 125 -12.93 14.60 13.59
N ARG A 126 -12.41 15.24 14.64
CA ARG A 126 -13.07 16.38 15.31
C ARG A 126 -13.30 17.55 14.36
N LYS A 127 -12.41 17.75 13.37
CA LYS A 127 -12.55 18.77 12.32
C LYS A 127 -13.46 18.34 11.15
N GLY A 128 -14.04 17.15 11.20
CA GLY A 128 -14.88 16.62 10.12
C GLY A 128 -14.12 16.27 8.83
N LEU A 129 -12.78 16.15 8.90
CA LEU A 129 -11.95 15.85 7.72
C LEU A 129 -11.93 14.35 7.37
N LEU A 130 -12.23 13.49 8.34
CA LEU A 130 -12.34 12.04 8.14
C LEU A 130 -13.75 11.56 8.51
N ASN A 131 -14.40 10.85 7.60
CA ASN A 131 -15.74 10.28 7.82
C ASN A 131 -15.64 8.79 8.19
N THR A 132 -15.50 8.50 9.48
CA THR A 132 -15.32 7.14 10.01
C THR A 132 -16.49 6.19 9.70
N LYS A 133 -17.67 6.71 9.34
CA LYS A 133 -18.85 5.91 8.99
C LYS A 133 -18.89 5.48 7.52
N ASN A 134 -18.07 6.08 6.67
CA ASN A 134 -18.04 5.80 5.23
C ASN A 134 -16.66 6.13 4.63
N MET A 135 -15.64 5.39 5.07
CA MET A 135 -14.27 5.59 4.62
C MET A 135 -14.05 4.96 3.26
N VAL A 136 -13.49 5.75 2.33
CA VAL A 136 -13.00 5.26 1.04
C VAL A 136 -11.49 5.32 1.08
N LEU A 137 -10.81 4.18 1.07
CA LEU A 137 -9.36 4.15 1.23
C LEU A 137 -8.66 3.92 -0.10
N ALA A 138 -7.68 4.75 -0.40
CA ALA A 138 -6.68 4.51 -1.44
C ALA A 138 -5.40 3.96 -0.81
N GLY A 139 -4.87 2.87 -1.37
CA GLY A 139 -3.65 2.22 -0.90
C GLY A 139 -2.53 2.32 -1.93
N ASP A 140 -1.34 2.74 -1.50
CA ASP A 140 -0.15 2.77 -2.36
C ASP A 140 1.14 2.57 -1.56
N GLY A 141 2.10 1.90 -2.20
CA GLY A 141 3.41 1.58 -1.64
C GLY A 141 4.47 2.59 -2.04
N THR A 142 5.45 2.84 -1.17
CA THR A 142 6.51 3.79 -1.47
C THR A 142 7.85 3.40 -0.86
N PRO A 143 8.95 3.41 -1.64
CA PRO A 143 10.28 3.10 -1.12
C PRO A 143 10.72 4.07 -0.03
N VAL A 144 11.25 3.49 1.04
CA VAL A 144 11.89 4.17 2.17
C VAL A 144 13.37 3.76 2.16
N VAL A 145 14.20 4.63 1.58
CA VAL A 145 15.63 4.35 1.37
C VAL A 145 16.40 4.68 2.63
N VAL A 146 17.06 3.67 3.19
CA VAL A 146 17.88 3.82 4.40
C VAL A 146 19.33 4.09 4.02
N SER A 147 19.84 3.36 3.02
CA SER A 147 21.22 3.48 2.57
C SER A 147 21.34 3.11 1.09
N ASN A 148 22.37 3.61 0.43
CA ASN A 148 22.72 3.20 -0.93
C ASN A 148 23.36 1.80 -0.97
N ARG A 149 23.80 1.29 0.19
CA ARG A 149 24.48 -0.01 0.33
C ARG A 149 23.99 -0.74 1.58
N GLU A 150 23.96 -2.06 1.50
CA GLU A 150 23.79 -2.93 2.66
C GLU A 150 25.04 -2.85 3.56
N ARG A 151 24.88 -2.26 4.75
CA ARG A 151 25.98 -2.07 5.71
C ARG A 151 26.19 -3.34 6.54
N SER A 152 27.37 -3.95 6.43
CA SER A 152 27.71 -5.15 7.21
C SER A 152 29.22 -5.31 7.43
N HIS A 153 29.59 -5.79 8.61
CA HIS A 153 30.97 -6.08 8.98
C HIS A 153 31.27 -7.58 8.86
N SER A 154 32.49 -7.91 8.40
CA SER A 154 32.95 -9.30 8.39
C SER A 154 33.25 -9.73 9.81
N ILE A 155 32.92 -10.98 10.14
CA ILE A 155 33.31 -11.64 11.40
C ILE A 155 34.21 -12.85 11.15
N CYS A 156 34.68 -13.02 9.91
CA CYS A 156 35.53 -14.14 9.50
C CYS A 156 36.85 -13.63 8.94
N ASP A 157 37.85 -14.51 8.95
CA ASP A 157 39.23 -14.23 8.50
C ASP A 157 39.48 -14.54 7.02
N CYS A 158 38.43 -14.85 6.24
CA CYS A 158 38.56 -15.18 4.82
C CYS A 158 39.35 -14.15 4.01
N HIS A 159 39.19 -12.85 4.31
CA HIS A 159 39.94 -11.81 3.64
C HIS A 159 41.45 -11.87 3.96
N LYS A 160 41.83 -12.31 5.16
CA LYS A 160 43.25 -12.53 5.52
C LYS A 160 43.84 -13.72 4.74
N GLN A 161 42.99 -14.63 4.28
CA GLN A 161 43.34 -15.79 3.45
C GLN A 161 43.15 -15.53 1.95
N SER A 162 43.04 -14.26 1.52
CA SER A 162 42.82 -13.87 0.12
C SER A 162 41.52 -14.40 -0.50
N ILE A 163 40.49 -14.66 0.33
CA ILE A 163 39.14 -15.06 -0.12
C ILE A 163 38.20 -13.84 -0.05
N ASP A 164 38.07 -13.12 -1.16
CA ASP A 164 37.29 -11.88 -1.25
C ASP A 164 35.77 -12.09 -1.21
N LYS A 165 35.29 -13.23 -1.72
CA LYS A 165 33.85 -13.54 -1.88
C LYS A 165 33.40 -14.67 -0.96
N CYS A 166 33.69 -14.56 0.34
CA CYS A 166 33.21 -15.54 1.31
C CYS A 166 31.67 -15.49 1.49
N CYS A 167 31.08 -16.65 1.79
CA CYS A 167 29.65 -16.83 2.06
C CYS A 167 29.31 -16.88 3.56
N HIS A 168 30.24 -16.49 4.44
CA HIS A 168 30.03 -16.54 5.88
C HIS A 168 28.97 -15.53 6.36
N LYS A 169 28.47 -15.78 7.57
CA LYS A 169 27.61 -14.82 8.27
C LYS A 169 28.36 -13.50 8.47
N ARG A 170 27.61 -12.41 8.50
CA ARG A 170 28.11 -11.05 8.73
C ARG A 170 27.26 -10.38 9.80
N TRP A 171 27.85 -9.39 10.47
CA TRP A 171 27.13 -8.54 11.40
C TRP A 171 26.49 -7.37 10.65
N PHE A 172 25.17 -7.22 10.74
CA PHE A 172 24.41 -6.16 10.09
C PHE A 172 23.96 -5.15 11.14
N SER A 173 24.25 -3.86 10.95
CA SER A 173 23.77 -2.81 11.85
C SER A 173 22.25 -2.67 11.82
N GLN A 174 21.64 -2.87 10.65
CA GLN A 174 20.19 -2.84 10.43
C GLN A 174 19.73 -4.18 9.87
N PRO A 175 19.50 -5.19 10.73
CA PRO A 175 19.22 -6.55 10.29
C PRO A 175 17.85 -6.69 9.61
N ASP A 176 16.91 -5.78 9.87
CA ASP A 176 15.56 -5.81 9.31
C ASP A 176 15.44 -5.17 7.92
N ALA A 177 16.37 -4.28 7.56
CA ALA A 177 16.46 -3.69 6.23
C ALA A 177 16.90 -4.73 5.19
N ASN A 178 16.38 -4.60 3.97
CA ASN A 178 16.82 -5.42 2.84
C ASN A 178 16.71 -4.70 1.49
N TRP A 179 17.00 -5.43 0.42
CA TRP A 179 16.95 -4.91 -0.94
C TRP A 179 15.53 -4.94 -1.51
N GLY A 180 15.10 -3.82 -2.09
CA GLY A 180 13.90 -3.69 -2.91
C GLY A 180 14.22 -3.28 -4.34
N TRP A 181 13.26 -3.47 -5.23
CA TRP A 181 13.32 -3.03 -6.63
C TRP A 181 12.32 -1.90 -6.86
N ASP A 182 12.81 -0.69 -7.15
CA ASP A 182 11.97 0.42 -7.58
C ASP A 182 11.88 0.41 -9.10
N SER A 183 10.74 -0.08 -9.61
CA SER A 183 10.53 -0.19 -11.05
C SER A 183 10.36 1.18 -11.72
N SER A 184 9.79 2.16 -11.02
CA SER A 184 9.57 3.51 -11.56
C SER A 184 10.88 4.23 -11.87
N ARG A 185 11.89 3.99 -11.04
CA ARG A 185 13.22 4.60 -11.16
C ARG A 185 14.30 3.62 -11.65
N ASN A 186 13.91 2.39 -11.97
CA ASN A 186 14.77 1.33 -12.52
C ASN A 186 16.04 1.06 -11.67
N PHE A 187 15.94 1.04 -10.34
CA PHE A 187 17.09 0.83 -9.45
C PHE A 187 16.78 -0.02 -8.22
N PHE A 188 17.82 -0.62 -7.65
CA PHE A 188 17.74 -1.31 -6.36
C PHE A 188 17.96 -0.32 -5.21
N TYR A 189 17.14 -0.42 -4.17
CA TYR A 189 17.30 0.36 -2.95
C TYR A 189 17.43 -0.55 -1.73
N TYR A 190 18.18 -0.10 -0.71
CA TYR A 190 18.29 -0.81 0.56
C TYR A 190 17.52 -0.05 1.65
N GLY A 191 16.59 -0.74 2.29
CA GLY A 191 15.74 -0.15 3.33
C GLY A 191 14.42 -0.88 3.49
N TYR A 192 13.34 -0.10 3.43
CA TYR A 192 11.97 -0.53 3.70
C TYR A 192 11.01 -0.05 2.61
N THR A 193 9.79 -0.57 2.60
CA THR A 193 8.68 -0.02 1.82
C THR A 193 7.60 0.45 2.79
N LEU A 194 7.13 1.68 2.63
CA LEU A 194 6.00 2.22 3.38
C LEU A 194 4.75 2.03 2.53
N TYR A 195 3.84 1.18 2.98
CA TYR A 195 2.50 1.07 2.43
C TYR A 195 1.56 2.00 3.20
N LEU A 196 0.84 2.87 2.51
CA LEU A 196 0.00 3.87 3.15
C LEU A 196 -1.46 3.75 2.69
N PHE A 197 -2.36 3.56 3.66
CA PHE A 197 -3.77 3.83 3.45
C PHE A 197 -4.05 5.32 3.64
N THR A 198 -4.69 5.91 2.64
CA THR A 198 -5.06 7.33 2.60
C THR A 198 -6.56 7.43 2.40
N ASP A 199 -7.23 8.34 3.09
CA ASP A 199 -8.63 8.65 2.79
C ASP A 199 -8.72 9.32 1.42
N ALA A 200 -9.50 8.73 0.52
CA ALA A 200 -9.57 9.12 -0.86
C ALA A 200 -10.23 10.50 -1.07
N ASN A 201 -11.02 10.96 -0.10
CA ASN A 201 -11.73 12.24 -0.18
C ASN A 201 -10.86 13.39 0.32
N SER A 202 -10.25 13.26 1.50
CA SER A 202 -9.43 14.29 2.13
C SER A 202 -7.96 14.25 1.70
N GLY A 203 -7.47 13.10 1.23
CA GLY A 203 -6.04 12.86 0.97
C GLY A 203 -5.20 12.77 2.24
N LEU A 204 -5.80 12.56 3.40
CA LEU A 204 -5.10 12.42 4.68
C LEU A 204 -4.64 10.98 4.92
N PRO A 205 -3.42 10.78 5.45
CA PRO A 205 -2.95 9.48 5.93
C PRO A 205 -3.90 8.88 6.97
N VAL A 206 -4.31 7.63 6.77
CA VAL A 206 -5.18 6.88 7.71
C VAL A 206 -4.42 5.77 8.41
N PHE A 207 -3.58 5.02 7.71
CA PHE A 207 -2.83 3.93 8.34
C PHE A 207 -1.53 3.63 7.59
N PRO A 208 -0.36 3.93 8.17
CA PRO A 208 0.94 3.56 7.60
C PRO A 208 1.39 2.17 8.05
N ILE A 209 1.99 1.40 7.15
CA ILE A 209 2.73 0.19 7.49
C ILE A 209 4.10 0.20 6.84
N LEU A 210 5.12 -0.02 7.67
CA LEU A 210 6.49 -0.21 7.22
C LEU A 210 6.78 -1.71 7.05
N GLU A 211 7.15 -2.09 5.85
CA GLU A 211 7.50 -3.45 5.46
C GLU A 211 8.94 -3.52 4.95
N ARG A 212 9.46 -4.73 4.82
CA ARG A 212 10.77 -4.96 4.18
C ARG A 212 10.74 -4.44 2.74
N ALA A 213 11.81 -3.83 2.24
CA ALA A 213 11.89 -3.31 0.88
C ALA A 213 11.61 -4.36 -0.22
N SER A 214 11.92 -5.62 0.06
CA SER A 214 11.61 -6.74 -0.86
C SER A 214 10.13 -7.13 -0.89
N ARG A 215 9.29 -6.55 -0.03
CA ARG A 215 7.88 -6.90 0.06
C ARG A 215 7.09 -6.22 -1.06
N HIS A 216 6.29 -7.00 -1.76
CA HIS A 216 5.37 -6.48 -2.78
C HIS A 216 4.15 -5.79 -2.15
N ASP A 217 3.55 -4.87 -2.91
CA ASP A 217 2.42 -4.04 -2.47
C ASP A 217 1.22 -4.87 -1.97
N LEU A 218 0.84 -5.94 -2.69
CA LEU A 218 -0.32 -6.75 -2.34
C LEU A 218 -0.24 -7.39 -0.93
N PRO A 219 0.83 -8.13 -0.56
CA PRO A 219 1.01 -8.58 0.82
C PRO A 219 1.01 -7.45 1.85
N SER A 220 1.67 -6.32 1.57
CA SER A 220 1.72 -5.16 2.47
C SER A 220 0.32 -4.55 2.69
N MET A 221 -0.47 -4.47 1.61
CA MET A 221 -1.86 -4.03 1.62
C MET A 221 -2.73 -4.94 2.48
N LEU A 222 -2.62 -6.26 2.31
CA LEU A 222 -3.40 -7.22 3.08
C LEU A 222 -3.04 -7.17 4.58
N HIS A 223 -1.74 -7.09 4.88
CA HIS A 223 -1.26 -6.91 6.25
C HIS A 223 -1.82 -5.62 6.85
N GLY A 224 -1.77 -4.51 6.11
CA GLY A 224 -2.24 -3.23 6.62
C GLY A 224 -3.74 -3.11 6.75
N LEU A 225 -4.52 -3.75 5.88
CA LEU A 225 -5.96 -3.82 6.05
C LEU A 225 -6.32 -4.63 7.31
N ALA A 226 -5.60 -5.72 7.58
CA ALA A 226 -5.82 -6.52 8.79
C ALA A 226 -5.50 -5.72 10.07
N CYS A 227 -4.37 -5.00 10.09
CA CYS A 227 -4.02 -4.11 11.20
C CYS A 227 -5.04 -2.98 11.36
N LEU A 228 -5.37 -2.29 10.27
CA LEU A 228 -6.33 -1.19 10.29
C LEU A 228 -7.67 -1.63 10.86
N LYS A 229 -8.21 -2.79 10.44
CA LYS A 229 -9.45 -3.34 11.00
C LYS A 229 -9.35 -3.72 12.48
N ALA A 230 -8.18 -4.15 12.95
CA ALA A 230 -7.97 -4.47 14.37
C ALA A 230 -7.81 -3.22 15.26
N PHE A 231 -7.17 -2.19 14.73
CA PHE A 231 -6.92 -0.92 15.42
C PHE A 231 -8.12 0.03 15.39
N LEU A 232 -8.83 0.09 14.27
CA LEU A 232 -9.93 0.99 13.99
C LEU A 232 -11.23 0.19 13.75
N ALA A 233 -11.54 -0.72 14.67
CA ALA A 233 -12.66 -1.67 14.52
C ALA A 233 -14.03 -0.97 14.38
N ASP A 234 -14.18 0.22 14.98
CA ASP A 234 -15.42 1.01 14.92
C ASP A 234 -15.56 1.81 13.62
N TRP A 235 -14.58 1.74 12.70
CA TRP A 235 -14.61 2.47 11.45
C TRP A 235 -15.20 1.60 10.35
N ASN A 236 -16.16 2.16 9.62
CA ASN A 236 -16.75 1.53 8.46
C ASN A 236 -16.01 1.95 7.19
N ILE A 237 -15.27 1.01 6.63
CA ILE A 237 -14.60 1.13 5.33
C ILE A 237 -15.58 0.62 4.28
N SER A 238 -15.96 1.45 3.33
CA SER A 238 -16.94 1.09 2.29
C SER A 238 -16.30 0.69 0.97
N ALA A 239 -15.10 1.21 0.68
CA ALA A 239 -14.43 0.97 -0.59
C ALA A 239 -12.91 1.03 -0.50
N LEU A 240 -12.26 0.27 -1.38
CA LEU A 240 -10.81 0.25 -1.56
C LEU A 240 -10.46 0.65 -3.00
N ILE A 241 -9.55 1.59 -3.16
CA ILE A 241 -9.02 2.05 -4.45
C ILE A 241 -7.56 1.62 -4.56
N LEU A 242 -7.26 0.73 -5.50
CA LEU A 242 -5.95 0.07 -5.62
C LEU A 242 -5.46 0.03 -7.08
N ASP A 243 -4.15 -0.07 -7.27
CA ASP A 243 -3.54 -0.27 -8.60
C ASP A 243 -3.63 -1.75 -9.05
N SER A 244 -3.19 -2.01 -10.28
CA SER A 244 -3.19 -3.35 -10.88
C SER A 244 -2.23 -4.35 -10.22
N ALA A 245 -1.37 -3.93 -9.31
CA ALA A 245 -0.57 -4.87 -8.52
C ALA A 245 -1.39 -5.57 -7.43
N HIS A 246 -2.57 -5.05 -7.10
CA HIS A 246 -3.51 -5.64 -6.16
C HIS A 246 -4.59 -6.50 -6.82
N ASP A 247 -4.59 -6.58 -8.16
CA ASP A 247 -5.58 -7.31 -8.93
C ASP A 247 -5.42 -8.83 -8.80
N ALA A 248 -6.00 -9.40 -7.75
CA ALA A 248 -6.04 -10.83 -7.48
C ALA A 248 -7.46 -11.25 -7.09
N ALA A 249 -7.96 -12.36 -7.65
CA ALA A 249 -9.33 -12.84 -7.41
C ALA A 249 -9.67 -13.01 -5.91
N ALA A 250 -8.68 -13.40 -5.10
CA ALA A 250 -8.84 -13.52 -3.64
C ALA A 250 -9.15 -12.17 -2.96
N VAL A 251 -8.60 -11.06 -3.46
CA VAL A 251 -8.87 -9.71 -2.95
C VAL A 251 -10.33 -9.33 -3.19
N TYR A 252 -10.85 -9.55 -4.40
CA TYR A 252 -12.27 -9.27 -4.71
C TYR A 252 -13.21 -10.12 -3.85
N LYS A 253 -12.89 -11.41 -3.65
CA LYS A 253 -13.66 -12.30 -2.76
C LYS A 253 -13.64 -11.81 -1.31
N MET A 254 -12.47 -11.44 -0.79
CA MET A 254 -12.33 -10.84 0.54
C MET A 254 -13.15 -9.56 0.64
N CYS A 255 -13.09 -8.67 -0.35
CA CYS A 255 -13.86 -7.44 -0.38
C CYS A 255 -15.37 -7.75 -0.31
N SER A 256 -15.86 -8.66 -1.15
CA SER A 256 -17.26 -9.08 -1.14
C SER A 256 -17.71 -9.63 0.22
N LYS A 257 -16.90 -10.48 0.87
CA LYS A 257 -17.19 -11.03 2.20
C LYS A 257 -17.25 -9.96 3.29
N ASN A 258 -16.47 -8.89 3.13
CA ASN A 258 -16.36 -7.80 4.10
C ASN A 258 -17.22 -6.58 3.72
N SER A 259 -18.15 -6.71 2.76
CA SER A 259 -18.98 -5.59 2.25
C SER A 259 -18.17 -4.38 1.76
N LEU A 260 -16.98 -4.63 1.23
CA LEU A 260 -16.10 -3.62 0.63
C LEU A 260 -16.31 -3.58 -0.89
N THR A 261 -16.34 -2.39 -1.45
CA THR A 261 -16.37 -2.20 -2.90
C THR A 261 -14.95 -2.05 -3.45
N PRO A 262 -14.44 -3.00 -4.27
CA PRO A 262 -13.10 -2.90 -4.85
C PRO A 262 -13.12 -2.04 -6.14
N PHE A 263 -12.29 -1.01 -6.16
CA PHE A 263 -11.94 -0.22 -7.35
C PHE A 263 -10.48 -0.48 -7.69
N ILE A 264 -10.24 -1.54 -8.47
CA ILE A 264 -8.91 -2.04 -8.79
C ILE A 264 -8.73 -2.04 -10.30
N ASP A 265 -7.62 -1.48 -10.77
CA ASP A 265 -7.22 -1.57 -12.18
C ASP A 265 -6.97 -3.02 -12.56
N LEU A 266 -7.47 -3.43 -13.74
CA LEU A 266 -7.25 -4.78 -14.21
C LEU A 266 -5.78 -4.95 -14.62
N ASN A 267 -5.16 -6.03 -14.18
CA ASN A 267 -3.87 -6.47 -14.71
C ASN A 267 -4.13 -7.37 -15.93
N PRO A 268 -3.72 -6.95 -17.15
CA PRO A 268 -4.02 -7.71 -18.36
C PRO A 268 -3.32 -9.08 -18.39
N ARG A 269 -2.20 -9.25 -17.66
CA ARG A 269 -1.44 -10.50 -17.61
C ARG A 269 -2.29 -11.62 -16.99
N GLY A 270 -2.46 -12.72 -17.74
CA GLY A 270 -3.22 -13.89 -17.30
C GLY A 270 -4.75 -13.74 -17.40
N THR A 271 -5.25 -12.68 -18.05
CA THR A 271 -6.68 -12.59 -18.39
C THR A 271 -6.94 -13.53 -19.55
N LYS A 272 -7.71 -14.60 -19.32
CA LYS A 272 -8.14 -15.48 -20.40
C LYS A 272 -9.06 -14.70 -21.34
N SER A 273 -8.83 -14.78 -22.64
CA SER A 273 -9.77 -14.26 -23.62
C SER A 273 -11.10 -15.02 -23.50
N ALA A 274 -12.21 -14.30 -23.54
CA ALA A 274 -13.55 -14.89 -23.51
C ALA A 274 -14.02 -15.28 -24.92
N GLU A 275 -13.10 -15.80 -25.75
CA GLU A 275 -13.33 -16.09 -27.18
C GLU A 275 -14.60 -16.93 -27.39
N ASP A 276 -14.81 -17.95 -26.55
CA ASP A 276 -15.98 -18.84 -26.58
C ASP A 276 -17.32 -18.12 -26.30
N LYS A 277 -17.30 -16.92 -25.71
CA LYS A 277 -18.49 -16.11 -25.39
C LYS A 277 -18.80 -15.06 -26.47
N GLY A 278 -18.03 -15.01 -27.56
CA GLY A 278 -18.20 -14.10 -28.69
C GLY A 278 -17.98 -12.62 -28.34
N TYR A 279 -17.16 -12.35 -27.34
CA TYR A 279 -16.60 -11.04 -27.00
C TYR A 279 -15.21 -11.23 -26.40
N THR A 280 -14.35 -10.23 -26.46
CA THR A 280 -13.05 -10.26 -25.77
C THR A 280 -13.05 -9.27 -24.60
N ILE A 281 -12.05 -9.33 -23.74
CA ILE A 281 -11.90 -8.38 -22.63
C ILE A 281 -10.76 -7.43 -22.96
N GLY A 282 -11.04 -6.12 -22.95
CA GLY A 282 -10.03 -5.10 -23.11
C GLY A 282 -9.05 -5.05 -21.93
N ASN A 283 -7.93 -4.35 -22.12
CA ASN A 283 -6.93 -4.17 -21.05
C ASN A 283 -7.49 -3.44 -19.82
N ASP A 284 -8.53 -2.64 -20.02
CA ASP A 284 -9.28 -1.94 -18.98
C ASP A 284 -10.41 -2.80 -18.40
N GLY A 285 -10.50 -4.10 -18.72
CA GLY A 285 -11.54 -5.00 -18.25
C GLY A 285 -12.93 -4.76 -18.81
N VAL A 286 -13.09 -3.85 -19.77
CA VAL A 286 -14.35 -3.61 -20.47
C VAL A 286 -14.50 -4.62 -21.61
N PRO A 287 -15.67 -5.27 -21.79
CA PRO A 287 -15.90 -6.14 -22.93
C PRO A 287 -15.72 -5.42 -24.26
N ILE A 288 -15.07 -6.07 -25.22
CA ILE A 288 -14.91 -5.63 -26.59
C ILE A 288 -15.79 -6.52 -27.48
N CYS A 289 -16.63 -5.90 -28.30
CA CYS A 289 -17.52 -6.63 -29.21
C CYS A 289 -16.75 -7.18 -30.43
N PRO A 290 -17.34 -8.08 -31.24
CA PRO A 290 -16.68 -8.65 -32.42
C PRO A 290 -16.17 -7.63 -33.46
N LEU A 291 -16.65 -6.39 -33.43
CA LEU A 291 -16.18 -5.29 -34.28
C LEU A 291 -14.95 -4.56 -33.71
N GLY A 292 -14.35 -5.06 -32.61
CA GLY A 292 -13.20 -4.44 -31.95
C GLY A 292 -13.54 -3.18 -31.13
N LEU A 293 -14.83 -2.90 -30.87
CA LEU A 293 -15.27 -1.71 -30.15
C LEU A 293 -15.57 -2.01 -28.67
N PRO A 294 -15.14 -1.14 -27.72
CA PRO A 294 -15.47 -1.30 -26.30
C PRO A 294 -16.97 -1.12 -26.06
N MET A 295 -17.57 -2.04 -25.32
CA MET A 295 -19.00 -2.03 -25.01
C MET A 295 -19.35 -0.95 -23.98
N LYS A 296 -20.57 -0.42 -24.06
CA LYS A 296 -21.07 0.63 -23.16
C LYS A 296 -21.56 0.01 -21.84
N PRO A 297 -21.08 0.46 -20.67
CA PRO A 297 -21.64 0.10 -19.38
C PRO A 297 -23.13 0.44 -19.29
N ASN A 298 -23.92 -0.45 -18.70
CA ASN A 298 -25.37 -0.31 -18.58
C ASN A 298 -25.89 -0.78 -17.21
N GLY A 299 -25.20 -0.36 -16.16
CA GLY A 299 -25.56 -0.63 -14.76
C GLY A 299 -25.23 -2.04 -14.27
N THR A 300 -25.59 -2.28 -13.01
CA THR A 300 -25.35 -3.53 -12.30
C THR A 300 -26.66 -4.13 -11.82
N ASP A 301 -26.88 -5.42 -12.07
CA ASP A 301 -27.91 -6.20 -11.40
C ASP A 301 -27.33 -6.71 -10.07
N LYS A 302 -27.68 -6.02 -8.98
CA LYS A 302 -27.21 -6.34 -7.63
C LYS A 302 -27.72 -7.69 -7.14
N LYS A 303 -28.96 -8.09 -7.49
CA LYS A 303 -29.55 -9.36 -7.06
C LYS A 303 -28.82 -10.56 -7.67
N ARG A 304 -28.40 -10.43 -8.93
CA ARG A 304 -27.69 -11.50 -9.66
C ARG A 304 -26.17 -11.35 -9.66
N HIS A 305 -25.63 -10.28 -9.05
CA HIS A 305 -24.22 -9.89 -9.09
C HIS A 305 -23.67 -9.89 -10.53
N ARG A 306 -24.33 -9.14 -11.42
CA ARG A 306 -23.95 -9.03 -12.84
C ARG A 306 -23.74 -7.57 -13.27
N ALA A 307 -22.58 -7.28 -13.82
CA ALA A 307 -22.32 -6.02 -14.50
C ALA A 307 -22.76 -6.12 -15.96
N LYS A 308 -23.64 -5.21 -16.40
CA LYS A 308 -24.23 -5.25 -17.74
C LYS A 308 -23.51 -4.29 -18.67
N TYR A 309 -23.21 -4.77 -19.87
CA TYR A 309 -22.64 -4.00 -20.97
C TYR A 309 -23.50 -4.20 -22.22
N ILE A 310 -23.66 -3.13 -23.01
CA ILE A 310 -24.46 -3.13 -24.23
C ILE A 310 -23.61 -2.70 -25.43
N CYS A 311 -24.08 -3.00 -26.63
CA CYS A 311 -23.39 -2.60 -27.85
C CYS A 311 -23.09 -1.09 -27.85
N PRO A 312 -21.88 -0.67 -28.29
CA PRO A 312 -21.50 0.74 -28.32
C PRO A 312 -22.39 1.58 -29.25
N LYS A 313 -22.94 0.98 -30.30
CA LYS A 313 -23.88 1.64 -31.23
C LYS A 313 -25.34 1.54 -30.77
N THR A 314 -25.64 1.05 -29.56
CA THR A 314 -27.02 1.06 -29.04
C THR A 314 -27.41 2.45 -28.59
N LYS A 315 -28.55 2.94 -29.11
CA LYS A 315 -29.28 4.08 -28.59
C LYS A 315 -30.25 3.58 -27.52
N TYR A 316 -29.92 3.81 -26.26
CA TYR A 316 -30.65 3.25 -25.12
C TYR A 316 -32.13 3.66 -25.11
N ALA A 317 -32.42 4.95 -25.35
CA ALA A 317 -33.77 5.51 -25.36
C ALA A 317 -34.67 4.85 -26.41
N GLU A 318 -34.13 4.60 -27.61
CA GLU A 318 -34.85 3.98 -28.73
C GLU A 318 -34.84 2.44 -28.67
N ARG A 319 -34.12 1.86 -27.70
CA ARG A 319 -33.85 0.42 -27.60
C ARG A 319 -33.36 -0.20 -28.91
N LEU A 320 -32.61 0.57 -29.70
CA LEU A 320 -32.20 0.20 -31.04
C LEU A 320 -30.67 0.23 -31.18
N CYS A 321 -30.12 -0.84 -31.73
CA CYS A 321 -28.73 -0.91 -32.17
C CYS A 321 -28.60 -0.26 -33.56
N MET A 322 -27.53 0.50 -33.78
CA MET A 322 -27.22 1.16 -35.05
C MET A 322 -26.01 0.53 -35.77
N CYS A 323 -25.69 -0.73 -35.46
CA CYS A 323 -24.66 -1.47 -36.22
C CYS A 323 -25.20 -1.86 -37.59
N ASP A 324 -24.45 -1.50 -38.63
CA ASP A 324 -24.68 -1.85 -40.03
C ASP A 324 -24.60 -3.38 -40.20
N ASN A 325 -23.49 -3.96 -39.75
CA ASN A 325 -23.33 -5.42 -39.64
C ASN A 325 -23.72 -5.90 -38.24
N ARG A 326 -24.95 -6.41 -38.11
CA ARG A 326 -25.50 -6.93 -36.86
C ARG A 326 -24.77 -8.19 -36.39
N CYS A 327 -24.14 -8.12 -35.21
CA CYS A 327 -23.53 -9.30 -34.57
C CYS A 327 -24.54 -10.19 -33.81
N THR A 328 -25.80 -9.78 -33.69
CA THR A 328 -26.88 -10.53 -33.03
C THR A 328 -28.22 -10.24 -33.70
N LYS A 329 -29.17 -11.18 -33.62
CA LYS A 329 -30.56 -10.99 -34.08
C LYS A 329 -31.37 -9.98 -33.25
N SER A 330 -30.91 -9.60 -32.06
CA SER A 330 -31.62 -8.65 -31.19
C SER A 330 -31.63 -7.23 -31.77
N THR A 331 -32.81 -6.57 -31.73
CA THR A 331 -32.98 -5.16 -32.08
C THR A 331 -32.16 -4.24 -31.18
N TYR A 332 -32.02 -4.59 -29.91
CA TYR A 332 -31.25 -3.88 -28.89
C TYR A 332 -29.72 -4.05 -29.04
N GLY A 333 -29.29 -4.98 -29.90
CA GLY A 333 -27.90 -5.36 -30.10
C GLY A 333 -27.39 -6.31 -29.02
N ARG A 334 -26.08 -6.60 -29.07
CA ARG A 334 -25.44 -7.52 -28.12
C ARG A 334 -25.47 -6.95 -26.71
N VAL A 335 -25.81 -7.81 -25.75
CA VAL A 335 -25.72 -7.56 -24.32
C VAL A 335 -24.75 -8.56 -23.72
N VAL A 336 -23.78 -8.07 -22.97
CA VAL A 336 -22.84 -8.90 -22.20
C VAL A 336 -23.12 -8.68 -20.72
N ASN A 337 -23.25 -9.78 -19.98
CA ASN A 337 -23.35 -9.74 -18.53
C ASN A 337 -22.11 -10.42 -17.97
N ILE A 338 -21.28 -9.68 -17.25
CA ILE A 338 -20.16 -10.25 -16.50
C ILE A 338 -20.67 -10.57 -15.10
N SER A 339 -20.62 -11.84 -14.72
CA SER A 339 -21.02 -12.31 -13.39
C SER A 339 -19.83 -12.36 -12.44
N LEU A 340 -20.06 -12.08 -11.16
CA LEU A 340 -19.08 -12.33 -10.08
C LEU A 340 -18.61 -13.80 -10.05
N LYS A 341 -19.46 -14.73 -10.49
CA LYS A 341 -19.15 -16.17 -10.55
C LYS A 341 -18.20 -16.55 -11.68
N ASP A 342 -18.12 -15.75 -12.75
CA ASP A 342 -17.25 -16.02 -13.90
C ASP A 342 -15.79 -15.69 -13.54
N ASP A 343 -15.53 -14.40 -13.33
CA ASP A 343 -14.26 -13.87 -12.85
C ASP A 343 -14.56 -12.68 -11.92
N PRO A 344 -14.27 -12.79 -10.62
CA PRO A 344 -14.54 -11.71 -9.68
C PRO A 344 -13.72 -10.45 -9.98
N ARG A 345 -12.65 -10.52 -10.77
CA ARG A 345 -11.83 -9.38 -11.19
C ARG A 345 -12.51 -8.52 -12.27
N LEU A 346 -13.45 -9.09 -13.01
CA LEU A 346 -14.16 -8.42 -14.10
C LEU A 346 -15.51 -7.84 -13.63
N PHE A 347 -16.08 -8.38 -12.56
CA PHE A 347 -17.29 -7.82 -11.95
C PHE A 347 -16.95 -6.58 -11.11
N CYS A 348 -17.57 -5.45 -11.44
CA CYS A 348 -17.47 -4.20 -10.69
C CYS A 348 -18.87 -3.58 -10.53
N ASP A 349 -19.12 -2.96 -9.37
CA ASP A 349 -20.31 -2.15 -9.12
C ASP A 349 -19.90 -0.79 -8.55
N PRO A 350 -20.01 0.32 -9.29
CA PRO A 350 -20.54 0.42 -10.66
C PRO A 350 -19.63 -0.28 -11.70
N PRO A 351 -20.15 -0.62 -12.91
CA PRO A 351 -19.36 -1.34 -13.90
C PRO A 351 -18.11 -0.55 -14.31
N ARG A 352 -17.01 -1.27 -14.55
CA ARG A 352 -15.74 -0.66 -14.98
C ARG A 352 -15.94 0.07 -16.31
N GLY A 353 -15.25 1.20 -16.48
CA GLY A 353 -15.42 2.08 -17.64
C GLY A 353 -16.61 3.06 -17.55
N SER A 354 -17.54 2.86 -16.60
CA SER A 354 -18.62 3.84 -16.35
C SER A 354 -18.08 5.15 -15.80
N THR A 355 -18.83 6.24 -15.99
CA THR A 355 -18.47 7.56 -15.45
C THR A 355 -18.34 7.53 -13.93
N GLN A 356 -19.25 6.83 -13.24
CA GLN A 356 -19.20 6.69 -11.79
C GLN A 356 -17.95 5.93 -11.33
N TRP A 357 -17.62 4.81 -12.00
CA TRP A 357 -16.41 4.06 -11.66
C TRP A 357 -15.15 4.91 -11.84
N LYS A 358 -15.04 5.62 -12.97
CA LYS A 358 -13.91 6.52 -13.26
C LYS A 358 -13.80 7.65 -12.23
N GLN A 359 -14.91 8.27 -11.84
CA GLN A 359 -14.90 9.33 -10.82
C GLN A 359 -14.36 8.85 -9.47
N VAL A 360 -14.78 7.66 -9.01
CA VAL A 360 -14.27 7.08 -7.77
C VAL A 360 -12.81 6.69 -7.93
N TYR A 361 -12.47 5.98 -9.02
CA TYR A 361 -11.12 5.50 -9.25
C TYR A 361 -10.08 6.64 -9.37
N ASN A 362 -10.44 7.78 -9.98
CA ASN A 362 -9.57 8.95 -10.09
C ASN A 362 -9.11 9.50 -8.73
N LYS A 363 -9.84 9.18 -7.64
CA LYS A 363 -9.40 9.53 -6.28
C LYS A 363 -8.18 8.74 -5.82
N ARG A 364 -7.70 7.72 -6.56
CA ARG A 364 -6.41 7.03 -6.32
C ARG A 364 -5.24 7.99 -6.18
N THR A 365 -5.29 9.11 -6.90
CA THR A 365 -4.30 10.20 -6.83
C THR A 365 -4.12 10.79 -5.41
N SER A 366 -5.08 10.57 -4.49
CA SER A 366 -4.92 10.88 -3.07
C SER A 366 -3.72 10.18 -2.44
N ALA A 367 -3.55 8.87 -2.66
CA ALA A 367 -2.45 8.09 -2.12
C ALA A 367 -1.11 8.51 -2.74
N GLU A 368 -1.08 8.77 -4.05
CA GLU A 368 0.11 9.29 -4.74
C GLU A 368 0.55 10.65 -4.18
N ARG A 369 -0.41 11.56 -3.94
CA ARG A 369 -0.15 12.86 -3.31
C ARG A 369 0.33 12.72 -1.88
N ALA A 370 -0.24 11.81 -1.09
CA ALA A 370 0.21 11.54 0.27
C ALA A 370 1.66 11.02 0.29
N ASN A 371 1.97 10.04 -0.56
CA ASN A 371 3.32 9.52 -0.76
C ASN A 371 4.30 10.61 -1.22
N LYS A 372 3.90 11.47 -2.15
CA LYS A 372 4.70 12.62 -2.59
C LYS A 372 4.98 13.58 -1.45
N ARG A 373 3.98 13.93 -0.64
CA ARG A 373 4.13 14.82 0.53
C ARG A 373 5.15 14.25 1.51
N ILE A 374 5.00 12.99 1.88
CA ILE A 374 5.91 12.28 2.79
C ILE A 374 7.35 12.31 2.26
N LYS A 375 7.55 12.11 0.96
CA LYS A 375 8.87 12.17 0.31
C LYS A 375 9.43 13.59 0.19
N SER A 376 8.58 14.59 -0.09
CA SER A 376 9.01 15.96 -0.41
C SER A 376 9.31 16.80 0.82
N THR A 377 8.64 16.56 1.96
CA THR A 377 8.89 17.29 3.21
C THR A 377 10.24 16.97 3.87
N GLY A 378 11.10 16.19 3.21
CA GLY A 378 12.49 15.99 3.63
C GLY A 378 12.68 14.95 4.73
N TYR A 379 11.61 14.37 5.27
CA TYR A 379 11.66 13.35 6.33
C TYR A 379 12.45 12.08 5.97
N TRP A 380 12.70 11.85 4.68
CA TRP A 380 13.41 10.67 4.17
C TRP A 380 14.64 11.00 3.32
N LYS A 381 15.07 12.27 3.25
CA LYS A 381 16.28 12.65 2.50
C LYS A 381 17.49 12.69 3.46
N LYS A 382 18.26 11.59 3.42
CA LYS A 382 19.56 11.34 4.09
C LYS A 382 19.49 11.19 5.63
N GLY A 383 19.78 9.97 6.10
CA GLY A 383 20.30 9.73 7.46
C GLY A 383 19.29 9.53 8.59
N THR A 384 18.06 10.04 8.49
CA THR A 384 17.11 10.08 9.62
C THR A 384 16.60 8.71 10.09
N ILE A 385 16.66 7.68 9.25
CA ILE A 385 16.26 6.29 9.60
C ILE A 385 17.42 5.50 10.22
N GLY A 386 18.62 6.07 10.30
CA GLY A 386 19.76 5.42 10.95
C GLY A 386 19.70 5.38 12.47
N LEU A 387 18.67 5.99 13.07
CA LEU A 387 18.49 6.18 14.51
C LEU A 387 17.35 5.33 15.11
N LEU A 388 16.73 4.46 14.32
CA LEU A 388 15.81 3.43 14.81
C LEU A 388 16.51 2.07 14.83
#